data_AF-A0A2D8JYC1-F1
#
_entry.id   AF-A0A2D8JYC1-F1
#
_cell.length_a   1.000
_cell.length_b   1.000
_cell.length_c   1.000
_cell.angle_alpha   90.00
_cell.angle_beta   90.00
_cell.angle_gamma   90.00
#
_symmetry.space_group_name_H-M   'P 1'
#
loop_
_entity.id
_entity.type
_entity.pdbx_description
1 polymer ?
#
loop_
_entity_poly.entity_id
_entity_poly.type
_entity_poly.pdbx_seq_one_letter_code
_entity_poly.pdbx_strand_id
1 'polypeptide(L)'
;MSGIISADALGRLRAAKAAMQKDGKIREILESRDSVVDRYGPQFQHGQIEQIDEKVLRSFLLIENNKHWSGLFRQSNRICADMTATRAALGALVDEGRPIEERTRAATEIKGLGKGIITAILIVAYPNKYGVWNNTSESGLVDLDLMPHWPRGASFGVRYAAVNAVLNELARELQVDLWTLDTIWWYLSDDQEEIEVQDEPSPIADIRTAQVAARFAIERHLHDYLFDNWSQLELSQDWDLFARDGEPDAGYEFPTPIGRIDLLAKHKCEGRWLVIELKRDKSSDAVVGQILRYIGWVKAHLAQADETVEGLVIAARGEDKLHYALSAVPSVSFKSYEVEFRLNDAPSFEEFSRP
;
A
#
# COMPACT_ATOMS: atom_id res chain seq x y z
N MET A 1 -26.69 3.86 8.30
CA MET A 1 -26.53 4.08 9.74
C MET A 1 -25.04 4.26 9.98
N SER A 2 -24.59 5.47 10.30
CA SER A 2 -23.20 5.68 10.71
C SER A 2 -22.97 4.86 11.98
N GLY A 3 -21.99 3.96 11.96
CA GLY A 3 -21.53 3.30 13.17
C GLY A 3 -21.02 4.39 14.10
N ILE A 4 -21.50 4.40 15.35
CA ILE A 4 -21.00 5.36 16.33
C ILE A 4 -19.51 5.05 16.53
N ILE A 5 -18.65 6.02 16.22
CA ILE A 5 -17.21 5.91 16.44
C ILE A 5 -16.98 5.66 17.93
N SER A 6 -16.31 4.55 18.26
CA SER A 6 -16.14 4.17 19.66
C SER A 6 -15.26 5.18 20.41
N ALA A 7 -15.57 5.38 21.70
CA ALA A 7 -14.77 6.26 22.55
C ALA A 7 -13.31 5.76 22.70
N ASP A 8 -13.09 4.44 22.64
CA ASP A 8 -11.75 3.85 22.65
C ASP A 8 -10.95 4.23 21.39
N ALA A 9 -11.56 4.08 20.21
CA ALA A 9 -10.93 4.46 18.94
C ALA A 9 -10.57 5.95 18.91
N LEU A 10 -11.50 6.83 19.30
CA LEU A 10 -11.20 8.26 19.43
C LEU A 10 -10.13 8.55 20.47
N GLY A 11 -10.11 7.80 21.59
CA GLY A 11 -9.07 7.91 22.61
C GLY A 11 -7.68 7.62 22.07
N ARG A 12 -7.53 6.51 21.33
CA ARG A 12 -6.27 6.11 20.68
C ARG A 12 -5.82 7.14 19.65
N LEU A 13 -6.72 7.62 18.79
CA LEU A 13 -6.39 8.63 17.77
C LEU A 13 -6.01 9.98 18.39
N ARG A 14 -6.65 10.38 19.50
CA ARG A 14 -6.25 11.58 20.26
C ARG A 14 -4.87 11.43 20.90
N ALA A 15 -4.56 10.25 21.44
CA ALA A 15 -3.24 9.96 22.00
C ALA A 15 -2.17 10.02 20.90
N ALA A 16 -2.43 9.42 19.73
CA ALA A 16 -1.57 9.47 18.56
C ALA A 16 -1.32 10.91 18.10
N LYS A 17 -2.40 11.71 17.91
CA LYS A 17 -2.33 13.13 17.57
C LYS A 17 -1.44 13.92 18.54
N ALA A 18 -1.54 13.67 19.84
CA ALA A 18 -0.74 14.37 20.84
C ALA A 18 0.73 13.91 20.86
N ALA A 19 0.98 12.62 20.62
CA ALA A 19 2.34 12.07 20.60
C ALA A 19 3.11 12.52 19.36
N MET A 20 2.46 12.48 18.18
CA MET A 20 3.09 12.76 16.89
C MET A 20 3.63 14.20 16.76
N GLN A 21 3.05 15.17 17.48
CA GLN A 21 3.50 16.58 17.47
C GLN A 21 4.95 16.77 17.96
N LYS A 22 5.47 15.80 18.71
CA LYS A 22 6.83 15.80 19.25
C LYS A 22 7.85 15.21 18.28
N ASP A 23 7.40 14.57 17.22
CA ASP A 23 8.25 13.96 16.21
C ASP A 23 8.61 14.99 15.13
N GLY A 24 9.91 15.14 14.87
CA GLY A 24 10.42 16.08 13.87
C GLY A 24 10.02 15.71 12.44
N LYS A 25 10.07 14.42 12.08
CA LYS A 25 9.74 13.96 10.71
C LYS A 25 8.25 14.15 10.42
N ILE A 26 7.41 13.91 11.42
CA ILE A 26 5.95 14.10 11.27
C ILE A 26 5.61 15.58 11.13
N ARG A 27 6.33 16.45 11.85
CA ARG A 27 6.14 17.89 11.71
C ARG A 27 6.40 18.35 10.28
N GLU A 28 7.43 17.83 9.62
CA GLU A 28 7.71 18.13 8.22
C GLU A 28 6.55 17.71 7.30
N ILE A 29 5.96 16.53 7.51
CA ILE A 29 4.78 16.07 6.75
C ILE A 29 3.60 17.03 6.95
N LEU A 30 3.31 17.41 8.19
CA LEU A 30 2.20 18.32 8.52
C LEU A 30 2.39 19.71 7.92
N GLU A 31 3.61 20.26 8.00
CA GLU A 31 3.97 21.57 7.47
C GLU A 31 4.02 21.58 5.94
N SER A 32 4.24 20.43 5.31
CA SER A 32 4.31 20.33 3.85
C SER A 32 2.96 20.47 3.13
N ARG A 33 1.83 20.26 3.81
CA ARG A 33 0.48 20.25 3.23
C ARG A 33 0.24 21.40 2.28
N ASP A 34 0.40 22.63 2.76
CA ASP A 34 0.08 23.83 1.97
C ASP A 34 1.02 23.96 0.77
N SER A 35 2.29 23.62 0.92
CA SER A 35 3.24 23.63 -0.19
C SER A 35 2.90 22.64 -1.31
N VAL A 36 2.35 21.47 -0.96
CA VAL A 36 1.93 20.44 -1.92
C VAL A 36 0.62 20.85 -2.59
N VAL A 37 -0.36 21.31 -1.79
CA VAL A 37 -1.67 21.77 -2.28
C VAL A 37 -1.51 22.99 -3.19
N ASP A 38 -0.68 23.98 -2.82
CA ASP A 38 -0.45 25.17 -3.64
C ASP A 38 0.24 24.83 -4.96
N ARG A 39 1.14 23.84 -4.96
CA ARG A 39 1.89 23.41 -6.16
C ARG A 39 1.04 22.61 -7.13
N TYR A 40 0.26 21.65 -6.64
CA TYR A 40 -0.45 20.66 -7.48
C TYR A 40 -1.96 20.89 -7.55
N GLY A 41 -2.57 21.41 -6.48
CA GLY A 41 -4.01 21.62 -6.35
C GLY A 41 -4.64 22.39 -7.52
N PRO A 42 -4.07 23.52 -8.00
CA PRO A 42 -4.61 24.24 -9.16
C PRO A 42 -4.64 23.40 -10.45
N GLN A 43 -3.66 22.51 -10.63
CA GLN A 43 -3.56 21.64 -11.81
C GLN A 43 -4.45 20.40 -11.69
N PHE A 44 -4.87 20.04 -10.48
CA PHE A 44 -5.79 18.94 -10.23
C PHE A 44 -7.27 19.35 -10.21
N GLN A 45 -7.59 20.60 -10.56
CA GLN A 45 -8.99 21.04 -10.68
C GLN A 45 -9.63 20.58 -11.99
N HIS A 46 -10.95 20.40 -11.96
CA HIS A 46 -11.76 20.18 -13.16
C HIS A 46 -11.58 21.33 -14.17
N GLY A 47 -11.40 20.99 -15.43
CA GLY A 47 -11.04 21.91 -16.51
C GLY A 47 -9.55 22.21 -16.64
N GLN A 48 -8.70 21.83 -15.66
CA GLN A 48 -7.24 21.95 -15.73
C GLN A 48 -6.56 20.58 -15.87
N ILE A 49 -6.99 19.59 -15.08
CA ILE A 49 -6.35 18.27 -15.04
C ILE A 49 -6.45 17.50 -16.36
N GLU A 50 -7.46 17.81 -17.18
CA GLU A 50 -7.66 17.26 -18.53
C GLU A 50 -6.51 17.65 -19.48
N GLN A 51 -5.74 18.69 -19.13
CA GLN A 51 -4.58 19.17 -19.90
C GLN A 51 -3.28 19.02 -19.12
N ILE A 52 -3.26 18.25 -18.03
CA ILE A 52 -2.07 18.12 -17.19
C ILE A 52 -0.87 17.60 -17.98
N ASP A 53 0.29 18.24 -17.81
CA ASP A 53 1.54 17.76 -18.39
C ASP A 53 1.96 16.45 -17.69
N GLU A 54 2.42 15.47 -18.47
CA GLU A 54 2.91 14.19 -17.96
C GLU A 54 3.99 14.39 -16.89
N LYS A 55 4.89 15.36 -17.07
CA LYS A 55 5.97 15.69 -16.12
C LYS A 55 5.42 16.17 -14.79
N VAL A 56 4.31 16.90 -14.78
CA VAL A 56 3.66 17.35 -13.53
C VAL A 56 3.07 16.15 -12.81
N LEU A 57 2.33 15.30 -13.53
CA LEU A 57 1.74 14.09 -12.94
C LEU A 57 2.82 13.18 -12.37
N ARG A 58 3.90 12.92 -13.12
CA ARG A 58 5.05 12.13 -12.65
C ARG A 58 5.74 12.78 -11.45
N SER A 59 5.88 14.11 -11.48
CA SER A 59 6.48 14.85 -10.37
C SER A 59 5.66 14.66 -9.09
N PHE A 60 4.33 14.70 -9.15
CA PHE A 60 3.48 14.45 -7.98
C PHE A 60 3.69 13.04 -7.39
N LEU A 61 3.90 12.02 -8.22
CA LEU A 61 4.06 10.64 -7.73
C LEU A 61 5.37 10.40 -6.94
N LEU A 62 6.33 11.33 -6.99
CA LEU A 62 7.59 11.25 -6.25
C LEU A 62 7.44 11.71 -4.79
N ILE A 63 7.96 10.94 -3.84
CA ILE A 63 7.87 11.24 -2.39
C ILE A 63 8.53 12.58 -2.05
N GLU A 64 9.60 12.94 -2.74
CA GLU A 64 10.30 14.22 -2.58
C GLU A 64 9.41 15.42 -2.91
N ASN A 65 8.34 15.19 -3.66
CA ASN A 65 7.42 16.22 -4.13
C ASN A 65 6.05 16.16 -3.45
N ASN A 66 5.47 14.96 -3.24
CA ASN A 66 4.18 14.85 -2.53
C ASN A 66 4.31 14.89 -1.01
N LYS A 67 5.52 14.66 -0.47
CA LYS A 67 5.88 14.81 0.95
C LYS A 67 5.11 13.92 1.94
N HIS A 68 4.34 12.95 1.47
CA HIS A 68 3.55 12.10 2.36
C HIS A 68 3.43 10.64 1.94
N TRP A 69 3.25 10.35 0.65
CA TRP A 69 2.93 9.03 0.16
C TRP A 69 4.11 8.39 -0.57
N SER A 70 4.76 7.44 0.10
CA SER A 70 5.84 6.65 -0.47
C SER A 70 5.31 5.63 -1.49
N GLY A 71 6.16 5.24 -2.45
CA GLY A 71 5.84 4.16 -3.39
C GLY A 71 4.85 4.48 -4.51
N LEU A 72 4.21 5.66 -4.55
CA LEU A 72 3.30 6.04 -5.64
C LEU A 72 4.01 6.04 -7.01
N PHE A 73 5.28 6.45 -7.02
CA PHE A 73 6.11 6.49 -8.23
C PHE A 73 6.25 5.14 -8.93
N ARG A 74 6.09 4.01 -8.22
CA ARG A 74 6.18 2.65 -8.82
C ARG A 74 5.21 2.46 -9.99
N GLN A 75 4.04 3.10 -9.92
CA GLN A 75 3.01 3.01 -10.95
C GLN A 75 3.15 4.07 -12.05
N SER A 76 4.11 4.99 -11.94
CA SER A 76 4.31 6.15 -12.84
C SER A 76 4.33 5.74 -14.32
N ASN A 77 5.07 4.70 -14.67
CA ASN A 77 5.15 4.23 -16.07
C ASN A 77 3.84 3.62 -16.58
N ARG A 78 3.07 2.95 -15.71
CA ARG A 78 1.78 2.33 -16.09
C ARG A 78 0.70 3.39 -16.27
N ILE A 79 0.65 4.37 -15.36
CA ILE A 79 -0.31 5.48 -15.39
C ILE A 79 -0.05 6.40 -16.60
N CYS A 80 1.21 6.70 -16.89
CA CYS A 80 1.58 7.58 -17.99
C CYS A 80 1.71 6.86 -19.34
N ALA A 81 1.38 5.56 -19.42
CA ALA A 81 1.46 4.81 -20.68
C ALA A 81 0.48 5.33 -21.75
N ASP A 82 -0.70 5.79 -21.32
CA ASP A 82 -1.68 6.46 -22.17
C ASP A 82 -2.20 7.73 -21.49
N MET A 83 -1.50 8.84 -21.73
CA MET A 83 -1.89 10.13 -21.16
C MET A 83 -3.24 10.66 -21.66
N THR A 84 -3.75 10.17 -22.80
CA THR A 84 -5.07 10.59 -23.28
C THR A 84 -6.16 9.97 -22.41
N ALA A 85 -6.08 8.65 -22.21
CA ALA A 85 -6.99 7.94 -21.32
C ALA A 85 -6.87 8.43 -19.87
N THR A 86 -5.64 8.59 -19.38
CA THR A 86 -5.37 9.06 -18.01
C THR A 86 -5.94 10.46 -17.76
N ARG A 87 -5.75 11.42 -18.68
CA ARG A 87 -6.34 12.77 -18.56
C ARG A 87 -7.87 12.74 -18.53
N ALA A 88 -8.49 11.94 -19.40
CA ALA A 88 -9.94 11.81 -19.43
C ALA A 88 -10.48 11.21 -18.12
N ALA A 89 -9.82 10.18 -17.60
CA ALA A 89 -10.17 9.53 -16.35
C ALA A 89 -10.00 10.46 -15.15
N LEU A 90 -8.90 11.21 -15.09
CA LEU A 90 -8.64 12.20 -14.04
C LEU A 90 -9.61 13.40 -14.11
N GLY A 91 -9.98 13.85 -15.31
CA GLY A 91 -11.01 14.88 -15.48
C GLY A 91 -12.37 14.45 -14.93
N ALA A 92 -12.77 13.20 -15.19
CA ALA A 92 -13.97 12.62 -14.59
C ALA A 92 -13.86 12.47 -13.06
N LEU A 93 -12.69 12.12 -12.55
CA LEU A 93 -12.43 11.94 -11.11
C LEU A 93 -12.71 13.23 -10.32
N VAL A 94 -12.25 14.37 -10.84
CA VAL A 94 -12.31 15.67 -10.13
C VAL A 94 -13.56 16.50 -10.48
N ASP A 95 -14.45 16.01 -11.34
CA ASP A 95 -15.70 16.71 -11.69
C ASP A 95 -16.72 16.69 -10.53
N GLU A 96 -16.64 17.63 -9.60
CA GLU A 96 -17.57 17.76 -8.45
C GLU A 96 -19.06 17.92 -8.84
N GLY A 97 -19.40 18.04 -10.13
CA GLY A 97 -20.78 17.99 -10.61
C GLY A 97 -21.43 16.61 -10.51
N ARG A 98 -20.65 15.55 -10.24
CA ARG A 98 -21.12 14.17 -10.15
C ARG A 98 -20.81 13.52 -8.78
N PRO A 99 -21.61 12.54 -8.33
CA PRO A 99 -21.31 11.79 -7.10
C PRO A 99 -19.95 11.08 -7.18
N ILE A 100 -19.23 11.01 -6.07
CA ILE A 100 -17.89 10.38 -6.03
C ILE A 100 -17.91 8.92 -6.48
N GLU A 101 -19.02 8.22 -6.24
CA GLU A 101 -19.24 6.83 -6.63
C GLU A 101 -19.14 6.62 -8.15
N GLU A 102 -19.54 7.63 -8.93
CA GLU A 102 -19.48 7.58 -10.38
C GLU A 102 -18.15 8.05 -10.95
N ARG A 103 -17.54 9.05 -10.30
CA ARG A 103 -16.32 9.73 -10.77
C ARG A 103 -15.09 8.85 -10.77
N THR A 104 -15.01 7.94 -9.80
CA THR A 104 -13.86 7.06 -9.68
C THR A 104 -13.80 5.98 -10.76
N ARG A 105 -14.91 5.68 -11.46
CA ARG A 105 -15.00 4.53 -12.38
C ARG A 105 -13.96 4.56 -13.50
N ALA A 106 -13.81 5.70 -14.16
CA ALA A 106 -12.82 5.82 -15.23
C ALA A 106 -11.39 5.74 -14.68
N ALA A 107 -11.14 6.31 -13.50
CA ALA A 107 -9.83 6.25 -12.84
C ALA A 107 -9.43 4.81 -12.52
N THR A 108 -10.37 3.98 -12.06
CA THR A 108 -10.13 2.59 -11.69
C THR A 108 -9.84 1.66 -12.87
N GLU A 109 -10.13 2.09 -14.10
CA GLU A 109 -9.80 1.37 -15.33
C GLU A 109 -8.36 1.66 -15.81
N ILE A 110 -7.73 2.74 -15.31
CA ILE A 110 -6.35 3.09 -15.65
C ILE A 110 -5.39 2.19 -14.88
N LYS A 111 -4.59 1.40 -15.60
CA LYS A 111 -3.59 0.52 -15.01
C LYS A 111 -2.59 1.32 -14.16
N GLY A 112 -2.43 0.90 -12.91
CA GLY A 112 -1.56 1.56 -11.94
C GLY A 112 -2.22 2.69 -11.15
N LEU A 113 -3.41 3.15 -11.53
CA LEU A 113 -4.15 4.18 -10.79
C LEU A 113 -5.04 3.53 -9.71
N GLY A 114 -4.39 2.99 -8.66
CA GLY A 114 -5.08 2.37 -7.53
C GLY A 114 -5.58 3.36 -6.47
N LYS A 115 -6.26 2.85 -5.43
CA LYS A 115 -6.88 3.64 -4.36
C LYS A 115 -5.98 4.72 -3.75
N GLY A 116 -4.71 4.41 -3.50
CA GLY A 116 -3.77 5.33 -2.88
C GLY A 116 -3.52 6.56 -3.76
N ILE A 117 -3.34 6.37 -5.07
CA ILE A 117 -3.10 7.48 -6.00
C ILE A 117 -4.39 8.25 -6.27
N ILE A 118 -5.51 7.54 -6.50
CA ILE A 118 -6.82 8.18 -6.73
C ILE A 118 -7.15 9.12 -5.57
N THR A 119 -7.01 8.64 -4.34
CA THR A 119 -7.39 9.41 -3.15
C THR A 119 -6.36 10.47 -2.74
N ALA A 120 -5.07 10.26 -3.04
CA ALA A 120 -4.03 11.29 -2.94
C ALA A 120 -4.27 12.46 -3.92
N ILE A 121 -4.73 12.18 -5.14
CA ILE A 121 -5.12 13.25 -6.08
C ILE A 121 -6.36 13.99 -5.56
N LEU A 122 -7.36 13.27 -5.05
CA LEU A 122 -8.59 13.87 -4.52
C LEU A 122 -8.37 14.77 -3.30
N ILE A 123 -7.52 14.37 -2.34
CA ILE A 123 -7.21 15.22 -1.19
C ILE A 123 -6.44 16.48 -1.62
N VAL A 124 -5.57 16.41 -2.61
CA VAL A 124 -4.86 17.59 -3.12
C VAL A 124 -5.80 18.51 -3.93
N ALA A 125 -6.71 17.93 -4.70
CA ALA A 125 -7.72 18.68 -5.44
C ALA A 125 -8.76 19.35 -4.52
N TYR A 126 -9.22 18.64 -3.48
CA TYR A 126 -10.24 19.10 -2.54
C TYR A 126 -9.90 18.73 -1.08
N PRO A 127 -8.96 19.46 -0.44
CA PRO A 127 -8.40 19.11 0.89
C PRO A 127 -9.41 19.01 2.03
N ASN A 128 -10.59 19.62 1.86
CA ASN A 128 -11.64 19.67 2.87
C ASN A 128 -12.79 18.67 2.60
N LYS A 129 -12.68 17.79 1.60
CA LYS A 129 -13.76 16.87 1.19
C LYS A 129 -13.34 15.40 1.16
N TYR A 130 -12.12 15.12 0.74
CA TYR A 130 -11.67 13.77 0.43
C TYR A 130 -10.45 13.39 1.28
N GLY A 131 -10.63 12.36 2.11
CA GLY A 131 -9.54 11.72 2.83
C GLY A 131 -8.84 10.68 1.97
N VAL A 132 -7.60 10.39 2.31
CA VAL A 132 -6.81 9.35 1.65
C VAL A 132 -7.27 7.98 2.13
N TRP A 133 -7.50 7.07 1.19
CA TRP A 133 -7.74 5.66 1.45
C TRP A 133 -6.69 4.81 0.73
N ASN A 134 -5.76 4.29 1.52
CA ASN A 134 -4.62 3.45 1.15
C ASN A 134 -4.52 2.29 2.16
N ASN A 135 -3.52 1.40 2.03
CA ASN A 135 -3.38 0.27 2.96
C ASN A 135 -3.10 0.72 4.40
N THR A 136 -2.38 1.83 4.60
CA THR A 136 -2.09 2.41 5.92
C THR A 136 -3.36 2.85 6.64
N SER A 137 -4.17 3.71 6.01
CA SER A 137 -5.46 4.16 6.55
C SER A 137 -6.48 3.03 6.66
N GLU A 138 -6.53 2.08 5.71
CA GLU A 138 -7.40 0.90 5.81
C GLU A 138 -7.02 0.02 7.01
N SER A 139 -5.73 -0.23 7.23
CA SER A 139 -5.25 -0.98 8.39
C SER A 139 -5.64 -0.28 9.70
N GLY A 140 -5.42 1.03 9.79
CA GLY A 140 -5.83 1.80 10.97
C GLY A 140 -7.34 1.78 11.22
N LEU A 141 -8.16 1.85 10.17
CA LEU A 141 -9.62 1.71 10.30
C LEU A 141 -10.02 0.29 10.72
N VAL A 142 -9.36 -0.74 10.19
CA VAL A 142 -9.58 -2.13 10.56
C VAL A 142 -9.23 -2.39 12.03
N ASP A 143 -8.07 -1.94 12.48
CA ASP A 143 -7.57 -2.15 13.85
C ASP A 143 -8.42 -1.44 14.91
N LEU A 144 -9.09 -0.36 14.52
CA LEU A 144 -10.00 0.40 15.37
C LEU A 144 -11.47 -0.01 15.23
N ASP A 145 -11.77 -1.05 14.43
CA ASP A 145 -13.14 -1.51 14.13
C ASP A 145 -14.04 -0.39 13.56
N LEU A 146 -13.46 0.42 12.66
CA LEU A 146 -14.09 1.59 12.02
C LEU A 146 -14.40 1.36 10.54
N MET A 147 -14.08 0.20 9.97
CA MET A 147 -14.37 -0.08 8.57
C MET A 147 -15.89 -0.09 8.33
N PRO A 148 -16.39 0.69 7.35
CA PRO A 148 -17.81 0.72 7.07
C PRO A 148 -18.24 -0.58 6.36
N HIS A 149 -19.51 -0.93 6.51
CA HIS A 149 -20.09 -2.06 5.80
C HIS A 149 -20.57 -1.65 4.40
N TRP A 150 -20.36 -2.52 3.43
CA TRP A 150 -20.88 -2.37 2.08
C TRP A 150 -21.38 -3.72 1.53
N PRO A 151 -22.29 -3.70 0.53
CA PRO A 151 -22.74 -4.93 -0.13
C PRO A 151 -21.58 -5.69 -0.80
N ARG A 152 -21.71 -7.01 -0.87
CA ARG A 152 -20.77 -7.84 -1.64
C ARG A 152 -20.80 -7.39 -3.12
N GLY A 153 -19.61 -7.19 -3.70
CA GLY A 153 -19.49 -6.69 -5.08
C GLY A 153 -19.73 -5.19 -5.24
N ALA A 154 -19.75 -4.41 -4.15
CA ALA A 154 -19.77 -2.95 -4.23
C ALA A 154 -18.58 -2.43 -5.05
N SER A 155 -18.85 -1.46 -5.93
CA SER A 155 -17.80 -0.85 -6.74
C SER A 155 -16.79 -0.09 -5.89
N PHE A 156 -15.62 0.21 -6.44
CA PHE A 156 -14.63 1.06 -5.78
C PHE A 156 -15.24 2.36 -5.26
N GLY A 157 -15.99 3.08 -6.10
CA GLY A 157 -16.55 4.37 -5.76
C GLY A 157 -17.54 4.31 -4.59
N VAL A 158 -18.38 3.27 -4.53
CA VAL A 158 -19.30 3.05 -3.40
C VAL A 158 -18.54 2.77 -2.10
N ARG A 159 -17.48 1.96 -2.17
CA ARG A 159 -16.64 1.64 -1.01
C ARG A 159 -15.89 2.89 -0.53
N TYR A 160 -15.30 3.65 -1.45
CA TYR A 160 -14.59 4.87 -1.12
C TYR A 160 -15.53 5.94 -0.55
N ALA A 161 -16.75 6.11 -1.08
CA ALA A 161 -17.72 7.04 -0.50
C ALA A 161 -18.03 6.72 0.97
N ALA A 162 -18.20 5.43 1.28
CA ALA A 162 -18.43 4.98 2.65
C ALA A 162 -17.22 5.23 3.56
N VAL A 163 -16.01 4.90 3.10
CA VAL A 163 -14.76 5.14 3.86
C VAL A 163 -14.55 6.65 4.06
N ASN A 164 -14.73 7.46 3.03
CA ASN A 164 -14.56 8.90 3.09
C ASN A 164 -15.54 9.55 4.08
N ALA A 165 -16.76 9.03 4.21
CA ALA A 165 -17.71 9.50 5.23
C ALA A 165 -17.16 9.27 6.65
N VAL A 166 -16.56 8.09 6.91
CA VAL A 166 -15.91 7.79 8.20
C VAL A 166 -14.71 8.71 8.43
N LEU A 167 -13.86 8.92 7.43
CA LEU A 167 -12.70 9.81 7.54
C LEU A 167 -13.11 11.26 7.86
N ASN A 168 -14.15 11.77 7.21
CA ASN A 168 -14.68 13.11 7.49
C ASN A 168 -15.28 13.20 8.91
N GLU A 169 -15.95 12.14 9.38
CA GLU A 169 -16.46 12.10 10.75
C GLU A 169 -15.32 12.08 11.78
N LEU A 170 -14.28 11.29 11.55
CA LEU A 170 -13.08 11.27 12.39
C LEU A 170 -12.36 12.62 12.42
N ALA A 171 -12.14 13.25 11.27
CA ALA A 171 -11.51 14.57 11.18
C ALA A 171 -12.27 15.61 12.01
N ARG A 172 -13.60 15.59 11.95
CA ARG A 172 -14.48 16.46 12.73
C ARG A 172 -14.40 16.18 14.24
N GLU A 173 -14.48 14.91 14.66
CA GLU A 173 -14.40 14.52 16.10
C GLU A 173 -13.03 14.76 16.73
N LEU A 174 -11.96 14.71 15.92
CA LEU A 174 -10.59 14.99 16.31
C LEU A 174 -10.21 16.48 16.18
N GLN A 175 -11.06 17.27 15.53
CA GLN A 175 -10.81 18.68 15.18
C GLN A 175 -9.46 18.83 14.45
N VAL A 176 -9.33 18.13 13.33
CA VAL A 176 -8.17 18.17 12.42
C VAL A 176 -8.65 18.22 10.97
N ASP A 177 -7.78 18.63 10.05
CA ASP A 177 -8.02 18.44 8.62
C ASP A 177 -7.70 17.00 8.18
N LEU A 178 -8.10 16.66 6.95
CA LEU A 178 -7.96 15.30 6.40
C LEU A 178 -6.50 14.91 6.13
N TRP A 179 -5.60 15.88 5.89
CA TRP A 179 -4.17 15.63 5.73
C TRP A 179 -3.54 15.21 7.06
N THR A 180 -3.87 15.95 8.11
CA THR A 180 -3.45 15.64 9.48
C THR A 180 -4.01 14.29 9.93
N LEU A 181 -5.26 13.95 9.55
CA LEU A 181 -5.81 12.62 9.80
C LEU A 181 -5.01 11.51 9.09
N ASP A 182 -4.64 11.72 7.82
CA ASP A 182 -3.78 10.78 7.09
C ASP A 182 -2.41 10.61 7.75
N THR A 183 -1.85 11.71 8.25
CA THR A 183 -0.61 11.68 9.03
C THR A 183 -0.75 10.92 10.36
N ILE A 184 -1.92 10.97 11.02
CA ILE A 184 -2.18 10.15 12.21
C ILE A 184 -2.17 8.65 11.84
N TRP A 185 -2.75 8.27 10.70
CA TRP A 185 -2.71 6.88 10.24
C TRP A 185 -1.29 6.42 9.97
N TRP A 186 -0.50 7.25 9.30
CA TRP A 186 0.92 6.99 9.05
C TRP A 186 1.74 6.91 10.34
N TYR A 187 1.43 7.73 11.35
CA TYR A 187 2.05 7.62 12.67
C TYR A 187 1.67 6.32 13.40
N LEU A 188 0.44 5.84 13.22
CA LEU A 188 0.01 4.62 13.86
C LEU A 188 0.48 3.36 13.15
N SER A 189 0.91 3.46 11.88
CA SER A 189 1.46 2.32 11.17
C SER A 189 2.92 2.08 11.50
N ASP A 190 3.36 0.84 11.27
CA ASP A 190 4.77 0.45 11.37
C ASP A 190 5.61 1.02 10.21
N ASP A 191 5.05 1.90 9.35
CA ASP A 191 5.69 2.42 8.13
C ASP A 191 6.64 3.62 8.39
N GLN A 192 6.80 4.06 9.66
CA GLN A 192 7.57 5.27 10.00
C GLN A 192 9.06 5.23 9.62
N GLU A 193 9.62 4.04 9.42
CA GLU A 193 11.06 3.86 9.18
C GLU A 193 11.48 4.16 7.72
N GLU A 194 10.55 4.46 6.81
CA GLU A 194 10.82 4.68 5.37
C GLU A 194 11.42 6.02 4.98
N ILE A 195 11.43 7.01 5.88
CA ILE A 195 11.98 8.34 5.57
C ILE A 195 13.46 8.37 5.98
N GLU A 196 14.31 7.70 5.20
CA GLU A 196 15.73 8.05 5.10
C GLU A 196 15.85 9.20 4.08
N VAL A 197 15.66 10.44 4.54
CA VAL A 197 16.37 11.55 3.91
C VAL A 197 17.85 11.28 4.15
N GLN A 198 18.67 11.30 3.09
CA GLN A 198 20.12 11.25 3.18
C GLN A 198 20.63 12.49 3.94
N ASP A 199 20.49 12.51 5.26
CA ASP A 199 21.30 13.35 6.12
C ASP A 199 22.64 12.65 6.31
N GLU A 200 23.72 13.39 6.11
CA GLU A 200 25.08 12.90 6.33
C GLU A 200 25.19 12.15 7.68
N PRO A 201 25.89 11.01 7.72
CA PRO A 201 25.85 10.13 8.88
C PRO A 201 26.37 10.85 10.12
N SER A 202 25.47 11.09 11.07
CA SER A 202 25.85 11.46 12.42
C SER A 202 26.60 10.29 13.06
N PRO A 203 27.82 10.45 13.61
CA PRO A 203 28.70 9.32 13.97
C PRO A 203 28.26 8.47 15.18
N ILE A 204 27.01 8.59 15.65
CA ILE A 204 26.54 7.97 16.90
C ILE A 204 25.27 7.12 16.66
N ALA A 205 25.04 6.63 15.44
CA ALA A 205 24.04 5.58 15.22
C ALA A 205 24.50 4.28 15.91
N ASP A 206 23.75 3.81 16.90
CA ASP A 206 23.99 2.52 17.56
C ASP A 206 23.99 1.40 16.50
N ILE A 207 25.00 0.52 16.53
CA ILE A 207 25.18 -0.58 15.57
C ILE A 207 23.92 -1.44 15.51
N ARG A 208 23.18 -1.57 16.62
CA ARG A 208 21.91 -2.29 16.66
C ARG A 208 20.80 -1.61 15.84
N THR A 209 20.67 -0.29 15.91
CA THR A 209 19.65 0.46 15.16
C THR A 209 19.93 0.40 13.66
N ALA A 210 21.18 0.57 13.25
CA ALA A 210 21.58 0.43 11.84
C ALA A 210 21.35 -1.01 11.31
N GLN A 211 21.62 -2.03 12.12
CA GLN A 211 21.35 -3.42 11.76
C GLN A 211 19.86 -3.75 11.68
N VAL A 212 19.02 -3.12 12.51
CA VAL A 212 17.56 -3.29 12.49
C VAL A 212 16.95 -2.56 11.29
N ALA A 213 17.36 -1.32 11.00
CA ALA A 213 16.94 -0.58 9.80
C ALA A 213 17.34 -1.31 8.50
N ALA A 214 18.58 -1.79 8.41
CA ALA A 214 19.03 -2.63 7.30
C ALA A 214 18.29 -3.98 7.23
N ARG A 215 17.71 -4.45 8.34
CA ARG A 215 16.89 -5.67 8.39
C ARG A 215 15.54 -5.48 7.74
N PHE A 216 14.82 -4.43 8.12
CA PHE A 216 13.51 -4.08 7.57
C PHE A 216 13.56 -3.65 6.10
N ALA A 217 14.59 -2.89 5.70
CA ALA A 217 14.79 -2.50 4.30
C ALA A 217 14.79 -3.71 3.36
N ILE A 218 15.46 -4.80 3.74
CA ILE A 218 15.56 -5.99 2.89
C ILE A 218 14.25 -6.81 2.85
N GLU A 219 13.47 -6.87 3.94
CA GLU A 219 12.15 -7.55 3.93
C GLU A 219 11.17 -6.80 3.01
N ARG A 220 11.10 -5.47 3.15
CA ARG A 220 10.28 -4.65 2.26
C ARG A 220 10.74 -4.73 0.80
N HIS A 221 12.05 -4.74 0.56
CA HIS A 221 12.59 -4.95 -0.78
C HIS A 221 12.20 -6.32 -1.36
N LEU A 222 12.09 -7.37 -0.55
CA LEU A 222 11.59 -8.68 -1.02
C LEU A 222 10.10 -8.60 -1.39
N HIS A 223 9.28 -7.96 -0.56
CA HIS A 223 7.85 -7.78 -0.83
C HIS A 223 7.66 -7.02 -2.14
N ASP A 224 8.34 -5.89 -2.27
CA ASP A 224 8.31 -5.02 -3.43
C ASP A 224 8.80 -5.74 -4.67
N TYR A 225 9.92 -6.46 -4.57
CA TYR A 225 10.47 -7.22 -5.69
C TYR A 225 9.49 -8.28 -6.19
N LEU A 226 8.90 -9.08 -5.30
CA LEU A 226 7.95 -10.13 -5.68
C LEU A 226 6.68 -9.53 -6.29
N PHE A 227 6.20 -8.42 -5.75
CA PHE A 227 5.03 -7.71 -6.26
C PHE A 227 5.28 -7.09 -7.65
N ASP A 228 6.34 -6.29 -7.78
CA ASP A 228 6.66 -5.56 -9.01
C ASP A 228 7.03 -6.49 -10.17
N ASN A 229 7.64 -7.64 -9.84
CA ASN A 229 8.07 -8.64 -10.81
C ASN A 229 7.17 -9.87 -10.85
N TRP A 230 5.95 -9.80 -10.30
CA TRP A 230 5.06 -10.97 -10.18
C TRP A 230 4.97 -11.76 -11.48
N SER A 231 4.72 -11.10 -12.61
CA SER A 231 4.58 -11.71 -13.94
C SER A 231 5.83 -12.45 -14.46
N GLN A 232 6.97 -12.30 -13.81
CA GLN A 232 8.23 -12.98 -14.14
C GLN A 232 8.50 -14.17 -13.21
N LEU A 233 7.77 -14.29 -12.11
CA LEU A 233 7.91 -15.37 -11.15
C LEU A 233 7.22 -16.65 -11.67
N GLU A 234 7.78 -17.80 -11.32
CA GLU A 234 7.15 -19.12 -11.57
C GLU A 234 5.71 -19.17 -11.02
N LEU A 235 5.47 -18.55 -9.86
CA LEU A 235 4.14 -18.47 -9.24
C LEU A 235 3.10 -17.83 -10.15
N SER A 236 3.49 -16.87 -11.00
CA SER A 236 2.56 -16.21 -11.91
C SER A 236 2.06 -17.09 -13.04
N GLN A 237 2.55 -18.32 -13.19
CA GLN A 237 1.98 -19.27 -14.13
C GLN A 237 0.56 -19.64 -13.72
N ASP A 238 0.36 -19.94 -12.43
CA ASP A 238 -0.89 -20.46 -11.87
C ASP A 238 -1.69 -19.40 -11.08
N TRP A 239 -1.02 -18.37 -10.55
CA TRP A 239 -1.59 -17.43 -9.59
C TRP A 239 -1.58 -16.00 -10.11
N ASP A 240 -2.71 -15.32 -10.00
CA ASP A 240 -2.80 -13.87 -10.12
C ASP A 240 -2.88 -13.24 -8.72
N LEU A 241 -2.15 -12.15 -8.49
CA LEU A 241 -2.35 -11.36 -7.28
C LEU A 241 -3.81 -10.94 -7.19
N PHE A 242 -4.36 -11.04 -5.97
CA PHE A 242 -5.76 -10.76 -5.75
C PHE A 242 -6.07 -9.30 -6.07
N ALA A 243 -7.08 -9.08 -6.90
CA ALA A 243 -7.56 -7.76 -7.27
C ALA A 243 -9.01 -7.57 -6.82
N ARG A 244 -9.36 -6.34 -6.51
CA ARG A 244 -10.76 -5.89 -6.33
C ARG A 244 -11.07 -4.83 -7.38
N ASP A 245 -12.34 -4.55 -7.59
CA ASP A 245 -12.77 -3.48 -8.49
C ASP A 245 -12.05 -2.17 -8.14
N GLY A 246 -11.26 -1.63 -9.08
CA GLY A 246 -10.45 -0.42 -8.85
C GLY A 246 -9.29 -0.51 -7.87
N GLU A 247 -8.95 -1.71 -7.44
CA GLU A 247 -7.78 -2.01 -6.62
C GLU A 247 -7.04 -3.20 -7.23
N PRO A 248 -6.32 -2.99 -8.35
CA PRO A 248 -5.58 -4.06 -9.02
C PRO A 248 -4.49 -4.68 -8.12
N ASP A 249 -4.04 -3.90 -7.14
CA ASP A 249 -2.96 -4.25 -6.23
C ASP A 249 -3.48 -4.66 -4.85
N ALA A 250 -4.78 -4.97 -4.71
CA ALA A 250 -5.42 -5.25 -3.43
C ALA A 250 -4.72 -6.38 -2.64
N GLY A 251 -4.19 -7.38 -3.34
CA GLY A 251 -3.52 -8.53 -2.75
C GLY A 251 -2.16 -8.22 -2.13
N TYR A 252 -1.57 -7.06 -2.39
CA TYR A 252 -0.31 -6.64 -1.77
C TYR A 252 -0.55 -5.99 -0.42
N GLU A 253 0.11 -6.49 0.62
CA GLU A 253 -0.01 -6.01 1.99
C GLU A 253 -1.49 -5.91 2.42
N PHE A 254 -2.25 -6.98 2.14
CA PHE A 254 -3.69 -7.03 2.29
C PHE A 254 -4.09 -6.90 3.78
N PRO A 255 -4.82 -5.84 4.18
CA PRO A 255 -5.14 -5.58 5.58
C PRO A 255 -6.28 -6.48 6.09
N THR A 256 -6.13 -7.01 7.30
CA THR A 256 -7.17 -7.78 8.00
C THR A 256 -7.20 -7.43 9.50
N PRO A 257 -8.33 -7.67 10.21
CA PRO A 257 -8.42 -7.46 11.67
C PRO A 257 -7.44 -8.28 12.52
N ILE A 258 -6.70 -9.20 11.90
CA ILE A 258 -5.79 -10.13 12.58
C ILE A 258 -4.35 -9.99 12.07
N GLY A 259 -4.04 -8.90 11.38
CA GLY A 259 -2.74 -8.60 10.79
C GLY A 259 -2.79 -8.43 9.27
N ARG A 260 -1.63 -8.19 8.67
CA ARG A 260 -1.48 -7.94 7.24
C ARG A 260 -0.97 -9.19 6.55
N ILE A 261 -1.60 -9.57 5.44
CA ILE A 261 -1.13 -10.66 4.57
C ILE A 261 -0.15 -10.04 3.57
N ASP A 262 1.07 -10.54 3.48
CA ASP A 262 2.10 -9.94 2.61
C ASP A 262 1.69 -9.97 1.14
N LEU A 263 1.32 -11.14 0.63
CA LEU A 263 0.69 -11.29 -0.69
C LEU A 263 -0.49 -12.26 -0.63
N LEU A 264 -1.62 -11.83 -1.18
CA LEU A 264 -2.81 -12.64 -1.39
C LEU A 264 -3.01 -12.83 -2.89
N ALA A 265 -3.16 -14.07 -3.32
CA ALA A 265 -3.35 -14.43 -4.72
C ALA A 265 -4.55 -15.36 -4.91
N LYS A 266 -5.06 -15.40 -6.13
CA LYS A 266 -6.13 -16.30 -6.58
C LYS A 266 -5.65 -17.12 -7.77
N HIS A 267 -5.99 -18.40 -7.78
CA HIS A 267 -5.65 -19.26 -8.90
C HIS A 267 -6.42 -18.81 -10.15
N LYS A 268 -5.76 -18.82 -11.30
CA LYS A 268 -6.31 -18.29 -12.54
C LYS A 268 -7.54 -19.05 -13.04
N CYS A 269 -7.55 -20.35 -12.85
CA CYS A 269 -8.53 -21.25 -13.44
C CYS A 269 -9.36 -22.04 -12.42
N GLU A 270 -8.95 -22.04 -11.15
CA GLU A 270 -9.55 -22.90 -10.13
C GLU A 270 -10.01 -22.04 -8.96
N GLY A 271 -11.00 -22.54 -8.20
CA GLY A 271 -11.49 -21.90 -6.98
C GLY A 271 -10.48 -22.03 -5.84
N ARG A 272 -9.26 -21.51 -5.99
CA ARG A 272 -8.20 -21.63 -4.98
C ARG A 272 -7.61 -20.27 -4.66
N TRP A 273 -7.32 -20.06 -3.38
CA TRP A 273 -6.64 -18.88 -2.86
C TRP A 273 -5.27 -19.28 -2.33
N LEU A 274 -4.30 -18.38 -2.46
CA LEU A 274 -2.97 -18.53 -1.90
C LEU A 274 -2.66 -17.35 -0.99
N VAL A 275 -2.45 -17.65 0.29
CA VAL A 275 -1.91 -16.71 1.26
C VAL A 275 -0.40 -16.90 1.28
N ILE A 276 0.35 -15.83 1.02
CA ILE A 276 1.81 -15.86 1.02
C ILE A 276 2.32 -15.04 2.19
N GLU A 277 3.18 -15.66 2.99
CA GLU A 277 3.89 -15.03 4.10
C GLU A 277 5.39 -15.06 3.81
N LEU A 278 6.00 -13.88 3.88
CA LEU A 278 7.40 -13.66 3.54
C LEU A 278 8.22 -13.58 4.84
N LYS A 279 9.43 -14.14 4.78
CA LYS A 279 10.44 -14.03 5.83
C LYS A 279 11.80 -13.84 5.21
N ARG A 280 12.50 -12.80 5.62
CA ARG A 280 13.82 -12.45 5.06
C ARG A 280 14.88 -13.55 5.20
N ASP A 281 15.09 -14.05 6.42
CA ASP A 281 16.22 -14.92 6.72
C ASP A 281 15.75 -16.35 7.03
N LYS A 282 15.75 -16.69 8.33
CA LYS A 282 15.30 -17.97 8.83
C LYS A 282 13.84 -17.87 9.24
N SER A 283 13.03 -18.76 8.70
CA SER A 283 11.67 -18.94 9.16
C SER A 283 11.59 -20.12 10.14
N SER A 284 10.83 -19.91 11.21
CA SER A 284 10.58 -20.90 12.26
C SER A 284 9.13 -21.37 12.25
N ASP A 285 8.79 -22.35 13.07
CA ASP A 285 7.43 -22.85 13.29
C ASP A 285 6.40 -21.77 13.65
N ALA A 286 6.82 -20.64 14.22
CA ALA A 286 5.95 -19.50 14.52
C ALA A 286 5.19 -18.98 13.28
N VAL A 287 5.82 -19.03 12.10
CA VAL A 287 5.19 -18.60 10.83
C VAL A 287 3.97 -19.46 10.47
N VAL A 288 3.95 -20.72 10.90
CA VAL A 288 2.86 -21.66 10.61
C VAL A 288 1.59 -21.20 11.33
N GLY A 289 1.71 -20.71 12.57
CA GLY A 289 0.58 -20.11 13.29
C GLY A 289 0.05 -18.86 12.59
N GLN A 290 0.96 -18.00 12.11
CA GLN A 290 0.60 -16.77 11.39
C GLN A 290 -0.15 -17.06 10.09
N ILE A 291 0.40 -17.93 9.23
CA ILE A 291 -0.22 -18.25 7.94
C ILE A 291 -1.54 -19.02 8.12
N LEU A 292 -1.65 -19.91 9.10
CA LEU A 292 -2.90 -20.61 9.40
C LEU A 292 -4.01 -19.66 9.84
N ARG A 293 -3.66 -18.64 10.63
CA ARG A 293 -4.58 -17.59 11.05
C ARG A 293 -5.13 -16.83 9.84
N TYR A 294 -4.28 -16.46 8.89
CA TYR A 294 -4.68 -15.79 7.66
C TYR A 294 -5.50 -16.69 6.72
N ILE A 295 -5.11 -17.96 6.56
CA ILE A 295 -5.89 -18.96 5.81
C ILE A 295 -7.31 -19.05 6.38
N GLY A 296 -7.44 -19.16 7.71
CA GLY A 296 -8.74 -19.23 8.38
C GLY A 296 -9.61 -18.00 8.10
N TRP A 297 -9.01 -16.82 8.12
CA TRP A 297 -9.73 -15.57 7.84
C TRP A 297 -10.16 -15.45 6.39
N VAL A 298 -9.29 -15.77 5.43
CA VAL A 298 -9.63 -15.76 4.00
C VAL A 298 -10.75 -16.77 3.71
N LYS A 299 -10.70 -17.97 4.31
CA LYS A 299 -11.77 -18.97 4.22
C LYS A 299 -13.12 -18.43 4.72
N ALA A 300 -13.12 -17.72 5.83
CA ALA A 300 -14.36 -17.25 6.46
C ALA A 300 -14.97 -16.01 5.77
N HIS A 301 -14.14 -15.13 5.18
CA HIS A 301 -14.60 -13.81 4.74
C HIS A 301 -14.53 -13.58 3.22
N LEU A 302 -13.62 -14.26 2.52
CA LEU A 302 -13.39 -14.02 1.08
C LEU A 302 -13.80 -15.22 0.23
N ALA A 303 -13.38 -16.42 0.62
CA ALA A 303 -13.60 -17.63 -0.15
C ALA A 303 -15.08 -18.02 -0.22
N GLN A 304 -15.48 -18.61 -1.34
CA GLN A 304 -16.77 -19.29 -1.48
C GLN A 304 -16.71 -20.70 -0.87
N ALA A 305 -17.86 -21.34 -0.66
CA ALA A 305 -17.95 -22.63 0.03
C ALA A 305 -17.24 -23.77 -0.72
N ASP A 306 -17.13 -23.67 -2.04
CA ASP A 306 -16.44 -24.59 -2.94
C ASP A 306 -14.97 -24.20 -3.21
N GLU A 307 -14.52 -23.04 -2.71
CA GLU A 307 -13.14 -22.59 -2.87
C GLU A 307 -12.23 -23.10 -1.74
N THR A 308 -10.98 -23.41 -2.07
CA THR A 308 -9.95 -23.78 -1.10
C THR A 308 -9.00 -22.62 -0.85
N VAL A 309 -8.30 -22.66 0.28
CA VAL A 309 -7.27 -21.66 0.64
C VAL A 309 -6.04 -22.41 1.12
N GLU A 310 -4.92 -22.12 0.47
CA GLU A 310 -3.60 -22.68 0.68
C GLU A 310 -2.64 -21.60 1.23
N GLY A 311 -1.58 -22.04 1.89
CA GLY A 311 -0.50 -21.18 2.38
C GLY A 311 0.81 -21.45 1.66
N LEU A 312 1.58 -20.39 1.43
CA LEU A 312 2.96 -20.47 0.99
C LEU A 312 3.84 -19.59 1.90
N VAL A 313 4.80 -20.21 2.55
CA VAL A 313 5.86 -19.50 3.27
C VAL A 313 7.06 -19.36 2.33
N ILE A 314 7.56 -18.13 2.15
CA ILE A 314 8.78 -17.88 1.37
C ILE A 314 9.85 -17.32 2.30
N ALA A 315 11.00 -18.01 2.40
CA ALA A 315 12.13 -17.51 3.19
C ALA A 315 13.48 -17.94 2.65
N ALA A 316 14.58 -17.26 2.99
CA ALA A 316 15.91 -17.71 2.54
C ALA A 316 16.23 -19.11 3.07
N ARG A 317 15.86 -19.43 4.33
CA ARG A 317 16.06 -20.76 4.93
C ARG A 317 14.91 -21.13 5.88
N GLY A 318 14.57 -22.42 5.92
CA GLY A 318 13.67 -23.01 6.91
C GLY A 318 14.46 -23.73 8.00
N GLU A 319 14.05 -23.58 9.26
CA GLU A 319 14.60 -24.39 10.36
C GLU A 319 13.93 -25.76 10.44
N ASP A 320 14.59 -26.77 11.03
CA ASP A 320 14.03 -28.12 11.16
C ASP A 320 12.62 -28.12 11.77
N LYS A 321 12.40 -27.27 12.79
CA LYS A 321 11.09 -27.11 13.43
C LYS A 321 10.00 -26.60 12.49
N LEU A 322 10.34 -25.74 11.51
CA LEU A 322 9.41 -25.35 10.46
C LEU A 322 9.03 -26.56 9.61
N HIS A 323 10.02 -27.35 9.18
CA HIS A 323 9.76 -28.54 8.35
C HIS A 323 8.91 -29.59 9.09
N TYR A 324 9.16 -29.83 10.37
CA TYR A 324 8.30 -30.69 11.20
C TYR A 324 6.88 -30.13 11.31
N ALA A 325 6.71 -28.82 11.54
CA ALA A 325 5.39 -28.21 11.62
C ALA A 325 4.62 -28.31 10.29
N LEU A 326 5.28 -28.03 9.16
CA LEU A 326 4.69 -28.12 7.83
C LEU A 326 4.29 -29.56 7.46
N SER A 327 5.02 -30.57 7.94
CA SER A 327 4.66 -31.98 7.71
C SER A 327 3.29 -32.36 8.28
N ALA A 328 2.80 -31.63 9.29
CA ALA A 328 1.48 -31.81 9.88
C ALA A 328 0.39 -30.96 9.22
N VAL A 329 0.74 -30.04 8.31
CA VAL A 329 -0.16 -29.05 7.71
C VAL A 329 0.00 -29.06 6.18
N PRO A 330 -0.58 -30.04 5.46
CA PRO A 330 -0.35 -30.23 4.03
C PRO A 330 -0.90 -29.09 3.16
N SER A 331 -1.76 -28.23 3.70
CA SER A 331 -2.26 -27.03 3.01
C SER A 331 -1.27 -25.86 3.03
N VAL A 332 -0.10 -26.01 3.65
CA VAL A 332 0.93 -24.98 3.71
C VAL A 332 2.22 -25.53 3.12
N SER A 333 2.77 -24.83 2.14
CA SER A 333 4.03 -25.16 1.48
C SER A 333 5.13 -24.16 1.84
N PHE A 334 6.38 -24.54 1.60
CA PHE A 334 7.55 -23.69 1.80
C PHE A 334 8.37 -23.61 0.51
N LYS A 335 8.76 -22.39 0.12
CA LYS A 335 9.74 -22.15 -0.94
C LYS A 335 10.91 -21.34 -0.37
N SER A 336 12.13 -21.75 -0.72
CA SER A 336 13.30 -20.94 -0.45
C SER A 336 13.58 -19.95 -1.58
N TYR A 337 14.09 -18.78 -1.25
CA TYR A 337 14.60 -17.82 -2.25
C TYR A 337 16.11 -17.61 -2.09
N GLU A 338 16.77 -17.22 -3.17
CA GLU A 338 18.19 -16.87 -3.20
C GLU A 338 18.39 -15.58 -4.00
N VAL A 339 19.30 -14.73 -3.54
CA VAL A 339 19.71 -13.52 -4.26
C VAL A 339 21.13 -13.74 -4.75
N GLU A 340 21.32 -13.79 -6.07
CA GLU A 340 22.63 -13.97 -6.68
C GLU A 340 23.19 -12.63 -7.19
N PHE A 341 24.36 -12.24 -6.69
CA PHE A 341 25.10 -11.07 -7.15
C PHE A 341 26.39 -11.51 -7.85
N ARG A 342 26.57 -11.13 -9.12
CA ARG A 342 27.79 -11.41 -9.89
C ARG A 342 28.36 -10.10 -10.44
N LEU A 343 29.65 -9.88 -10.21
CA LEU A 343 30.41 -8.84 -10.90
C LEU A 343 31.09 -9.49 -12.10
N ASN A 344 30.94 -8.87 -13.27
CA ASN A 344 31.65 -9.25 -14.48
C ASN A 344 32.69 -8.18 -14.79
N ASP A 345 33.78 -8.58 -15.44
CA ASP A 345 34.78 -7.63 -15.93
C ASP A 345 34.11 -6.62 -16.87
N ALA A 346 34.40 -5.34 -16.65
CA ALA A 346 34.01 -4.29 -17.57
C ALA A 346 34.95 -4.28 -18.79
N PRO A 347 34.47 -3.91 -20.00
CA PRO A 347 35.36 -3.74 -21.14
C PRO A 347 36.47 -2.74 -20.81
N SER A 348 37.71 -3.09 -21.17
CA SER A 348 38.84 -2.18 -21.03
C SER A 348 38.73 -1.05 -22.07
N PHE A 349 39.24 0.13 -21.72
CA PHE A 349 39.26 1.32 -22.60
C PHE A 349 39.99 1.09 -23.96
N GLU A 350 40.63 -0.06 -24.16
CA GLU A 350 41.26 -0.46 -25.43
C GLU A 350 40.24 -0.76 -26.53
N GLU A 351 38.99 -1.11 -26.20
CA GLU A 351 37.93 -1.30 -27.20
C GLU A 351 37.40 0.02 -27.80
N PHE A 352 37.64 1.15 -27.13
CA PHE A 352 37.34 2.49 -27.65
C PHE A 352 38.54 3.15 -28.35
N SER A 353 39.71 2.49 -28.32
CA SER A 353 40.96 2.98 -28.90
C SER A 353 41.29 2.25 -30.21
N ARG A 354 40.36 2.20 -31.16
CA ARG A 354 40.68 2.00 -32.58
C ARG A 354 39.87 2.99 -33.44
N PRO A 355 40.55 3.77 -34.31
CA PRO A 355 39.91 4.77 -35.16
C PRO A 355 38.96 4.18 -36.20
#